data_AF-A0A1I8CLL4-F1
#
_entry.id   AF-A0A1I8CLL4-F1
#
_cell.length_a   1.000
_cell.length_b   1.000
_cell.length_c   1.000
_cell.angle_alpha   90.00
_cell.angle_beta   90.00
_cell.angle_gamma   90.00
#
_symmetry.space_group_name_H-M   'P 1'
#
loop_
_entity.id
_entity.type
_entity.pdbx_description
1 polymer ?
#
loop_
_entity_poly.entity_id
_entity_poly.type
_entity_poly.pdbx_seq_one_letter_code
_entity_poly.pdbx_strand_id
1 'polypeptide(L)'
;MNHKLGITEAGFGGSLNCYELARNYIEAGVAGIHFEDQLGSEKKCGHLGGKVLIPTSENIRHLNAARLAADVCGTPTLIVARTDAESARLLTSDIDPRDHEFIDYKKGRTAEGFYQLKDSNYMESCISRAISYSPCCDLIWMETSKPSLSEAREFVEGVRAVYPDKLFAYNCSPSFNWKQHLKVSAMENFQSELGKMGFKYQFITLAGYHANSFSIFDLARGYKSQGMAAYSELQEKEFANEKNGYTATKHQREVGTGYFDKIASTISKNSSTTALAGSTETAQFQTSVEDEEVVTLTADLGPSEDKVLSPDALRFLRDLHYQFEHRRLDLLEERKKVQGKLDDGSFFPDFSPKTRDIREDMSWKGAEIPKDMLNRKVEITGPTDRKMVINAFNSGAKVFMADFEGNKNVLIIFNVIKIPTHR
;
A
#
# COMPACT_ATOMS: atom_id res chain seq x y z
N MET A 1 -4.02 -7.06 -4.93
CA MET A 1 -2.83 -7.93 -4.96
C MET A 1 -2.45 -8.23 -3.53
N ASN A 2 -2.18 -9.49 -3.18
CA ASN A 2 -1.71 -9.84 -1.84
C ASN A 2 -0.28 -9.34 -1.66
N HIS A 3 -0.06 -8.31 -0.86
CA HIS A 3 1.27 -7.73 -0.57
C HIS A 3 2.08 -8.56 0.44
N LYS A 4 1.98 -9.89 0.41
CA LYS A 4 2.64 -10.76 1.41
C LYS A 4 4.04 -11.15 0.93
N LEU A 5 5.06 -10.91 1.76
CA LEU A 5 6.39 -11.49 1.61
C LEU A 5 6.45 -12.80 2.41
N GLY A 6 6.77 -13.92 1.75
CA GLY A 6 6.98 -15.23 2.38
C GLY A 6 8.35 -15.35 3.04
N ILE A 7 8.42 -16.07 4.16
CA ILE A 7 9.65 -16.35 4.90
C ILE A 7 10.15 -17.74 4.47
N THR A 8 11.21 -17.79 3.67
CA THR A 8 11.76 -19.06 3.15
C THR A 8 12.99 -19.57 3.92
N GLU A 9 13.40 -18.87 4.99
CA GLU A 9 14.56 -19.20 5.82
C GLU A 9 15.82 -19.45 4.96
N ALA A 10 16.57 -20.52 5.25
CA ALA A 10 17.70 -21.01 4.48
C ALA A 10 17.28 -22.02 3.37
N GLY A 11 15.98 -22.11 3.06
CA GLY A 11 15.46 -22.97 2.00
C GLY A 11 15.35 -24.46 2.33
N PHE A 12 15.48 -24.84 3.61
CA PHE A 12 15.26 -26.19 4.13
C PHE A 12 16.10 -27.30 3.45
N GLY A 13 17.26 -26.95 2.91
CA GLY A 13 18.14 -27.90 2.24
C GLY A 13 18.98 -27.24 1.17
N GLY A 14 19.15 -27.93 0.03
CA GLY A 14 19.89 -27.40 -1.12
C GLY A 14 18.97 -26.71 -2.15
N SER A 15 19.51 -26.45 -3.34
CA SER A 15 18.82 -25.69 -4.39
C SER A 15 17.47 -26.27 -4.83
N LEU A 16 17.29 -27.60 -4.84
CA LEU A 16 16.00 -28.21 -5.17
C LEU A 16 14.94 -27.94 -4.09
N ASN A 17 15.33 -27.94 -2.81
CA ASN A 17 14.43 -27.56 -1.72
C ASN A 17 14.03 -26.08 -1.84
N CYS A 18 14.99 -25.20 -2.18
CA CYS A 18 14.71 -23.79 -2.42
C CYS A 18 13.72 -23.58 -3.59
N TYR A 19 13.89 -24.32 -4.70
CA TYR A 19 12.99 -24.27 -5.85
C TYR A 19 11.56 -24.68 -5.48
N GLU A 20 11.39 -25.84 -4.84
CA GLU A 20 10.07 -26.36 -4.46
C GLU A 20 9.39 -25.44 -3.44
N LEU A 21 10.14 -24.92 -2.48
CA LEU A 21 9.62 -23.98 -1.49
C LEU A 21 9.16 -22.67 -2.14
N ALA A 22 9.96 -22.11 -3.06
CA ALA A 22 9.57 -20.93 -3.81
C ALA A 22 8.29 -21.18 -4.63
N ARG A 23 8.19 -22.32 -5.32
CA ARG A 23 6.98 -22.71 -6.06
C ARG A 23 5.75 -22.77 -5.16
N ASN A 24 5.85 -23.45 -4.01
CA ASN A 24 4.74 -23.59 -3.06
C ASN A 24 4.27 -22.23 -2.53
N TYR A 25 5.20 -21.30 -2.27
CA TYR A 25 4.86 -19.94 -1.85
C TYR A 25 4.14 -19.16 -2.96
N ILE A 26 4.60 -19.31 -4.21
CA ILE A 26 3.96 -18.69 -5.39
C ILE A 26 2.54 -19.22 -5.57
N GLU A 27 2.34 -20.55 -5.48
CA GLU A 27 1.02 -21.19 -5.55
C GLU A 27 0.09 -20.68 -4.43
N ALA A 28 0.63 -20.39 -3.24
CA ALA A 28 -0.11 -19.77 -2.14
C ALA A 28 -0.40 -18.26 -2.33
N GLY A 29 0.09 -17.65 -3.41
CA GLY A 29 -0.21 -16.27 -3.80
C GLY A 29 0.61 -15.20 -3.07
N VAL A 30 1.87 -15.48 -2.71
CA VAL A 30 2.79 -14.45 -2.18
C VAL A 30 3.29 -13.51 -3.28
N ALA A 31 3.61 -12.27 -2.91
CA ALA A 31 4.20 -11.28 -3.81
C ALA A 31 5.73 -11.35 -3.87
N GLY A 32 6.37 -11.88 -2.83
CA GLY A 32 7.81 -12.09 -2.80
C GLY A 32 8.22 -13.07 -1.72
N ILE A 33 9.50 -13.44 -1.72
CA ILE A 33 10.12 -14.40 -0.79
C ILE A 33 11.53 -13.96 -0.42
N HIS A 34 12.04 -14.37 0.74
CA HIS A 34 13.42 -14.09 1.16
C HIS A 34 14.24 -15.34 1.49
N PHE A 35 15.44 -15.45 0.93
CA PHE A 35 16.39 -16.52 1.29
C PHE A 35 17.60 -15.93 2.01
N GLU A 36 18.08 -16.64 3.02
CA GLU A 36 19.25 -16.24 3.81
C GLU A 36 20.44 -17.20 3.63
N ASP A 37 21.65 -16.68 3.74
CA ASP A 37 22.90 -17.42 3.53
C ASP A 37 23.38 -18.25 4.74
N GLN A 38 22.44 -18.84 5.48
CA GLN A 38 22.74 -19.78 6.56
C GLN A 38 22.69 -21.24 6.08
N LEU A 39 23.38 -22.13 6.79
CA LEU A 39 23.27 -23.58 6.60
C LEU A 39 21.89 -24.07 7.05
N GLY A 40 21.13 -24.69 6.14
CA GLY A 40 19.77 -25.15 6.40
C GLY A 40 19.60 -26.06 7.62
N SER A 41 20.55 -26.95 7.89
CA SER A 41 20.51 -27.86 9.06
C SER A 41 20.80 -27.15 10.39
N GLU A 42 21.42 -25.98 10.36
CA GLU A 42 21.84 -25.22 11.55
C GLU A 42 21.26 -23.80 11.58
N LYS A 43 20.18 -23.56 10.84
CA LYS A 43 19.51 -22.27 10.77
C LYS A 43 19.16 -21.76 12.17
N LYS A 44 19.43 -20.48 12.44
CA LYS A 44 19.00 -19.78 13.66
C LYS A 44 18.28 -18.49 13.32
N CYS A 45 17.54 -17.94 14.29
CA CYS A 45 17.10 -16.54 14.20
C CYS A 45 18.34 -15.63 14.08
N GLY A 46 18.24 -14.56 13.29
CA GLY A 46 19.34 -13.64 13.04
C GLY A 46 19.96 -12.99 14.27
N HIS A 47 19.21 -12.96 15.38
CA HIS A 47 19.62 -12.35 16.65
C HIS A 47 20.09 -13.40 17.69
N LEU A 48 20.28 -14.65 17.27
CA LEU A 48 20.85 -15.71 18.09
C LEU A 48 22.31 -15.98 17.69
N GLY A 49 23.11 -16.46 18.65
CA GLY A 49 24.45 -16.96 18.38
C GLY A 49 24.45 -18.32 17.66
N GLY A 50 25.63 -18.78 17.25
CA GLY A 50 25.82 -20.10 16.65
C GLY A 50 25.34 -20.21 15.20
N LYS A 51 25.20 -19.09 14.48
CA LYS A 51 24.89 -19.07 13.04
C LYS A 51 26.08 -19.58 12.22
N VAL A 52 25.80 -20.44 11.25
CA VAL A 52 26.77 -20.99 10.30
C VAL A 52 26.38 -20.51 8.90
N LEU A 53 27.27 -19.77 8.25
CA LEU A 53 27.09 -19.34 6.87
C LEU A 53 27.37 -20.49 5.90
N ILE A 54 26.72 -20.45 4.75
CA ILE A 54 27.13 -21.19 3.54
C ILE A 54 28.06 -20.32 2.67
N PRO A 55 28.83 -20.92 1.75
CA PRO A 55 29.67 -20.16 0.83
C PRO A 55 28.83 -19.21 -0.02
N THR A 56 29.40 -18.08 -0.40
CA THR A 56 28.72 -17.06 -1.22
C THR A 56 28.11 -17.66 -2.51
N SER A 57 28.84 -18.55 -3.19
CA SER A 57 28.36 -19.28 -4.38
C SER A 57 27.16 -20.18 -4.11
N GLU A 58 27.01 -20.73 -2.91
CA GLU A 58 25.87 -21.58 -2.57
C GLU A 58 24.59 -20.77 -2.42
N ASN A 59 24.63 -19.62 -1.74
CA ASN A 59 23.44 -18.78 -1.63
C ASN A 59 23.02 -18.21 -2.99
N ILE A 60 23.98 -17.92 -3.88
CA ILE A 60 23.66 -17.56 -5.28
C ILE A 60 22.89 -18.70 -5.98
N ARG A 61 23.25 -19.97 -5.77
CA ARG A 61 22.49 -21.11 -6.29
C ARG A 61 21.07 -21.16 -5.72
N HIS A 62 20.89 -20.85 -4.44
CA HIS A 62 19.57 -20.80 -3.81
C HIS A 62 18.70 -19.69 -4.40
N LEU A 63 19.25 -18.49 -4.58
CA LEU A 63 18.56 -17.35 -5.20
C LEU A 63 18.19 -17.64 -6.67
N ASN A 64 19.09 -18.26 -7.44
CA ASN A 64 18.80 -18.67 -8.81
C ASN A 64 17.72 -19.76 -8.88
N ALA A 65 17.70 -20.70 -7.94
CA ALA A 65 16.63 -21.69 -7.86
C ALA A 65 15.27 -21.04 -7.57
N ALA A 66 15.23 -20.04 -6.68
CA ALA A 66 14.03 -19.26 -6.42
C ALA A 66 13.56 -18.46 -7.64
N ARG A 67 14.49 -17.85 -8.40
CA ARG A 67 14.17 -17.16 -9.66
C ARG A 67 13.63 -18.11 -10.71
N LEU A 68 14.27 -19.26 -10.88
CA LEU A 68 13.80 -20.29 -11.81
C LEU A 68 12.37 -20.74 -11.47
N ALA A 69 12.03 -20.91 -10.18
CA ALA A 69 10.67 -21.23 -9.77
C ALA A 69 9.67 -20.13 -10.16
N ALA A 70 10.02 -18.86 -9.95
CA ALA A 70 9.21 -17.72 -10.37
C ALA A 70 9.00 -17.66 -11.88
N ASP A 71 10.06 -17.88 -12.65
CA ASP A 71 10.03 -17.87 -14.12
C ASP A 71 9.19 -19.02 -14.68
N VAL A 72 9.33 -20.24 -14.13
CA VAL A 72 8.53 -21.42 -14.51
C VAL A 72 7.06 -21.23 -14.17
N CYS A 73 6.74 -20.62 -13.01
CA CYS A 73 5.37 -20.25 -12.65
C CYS A 73 4.81 -19.09 -13.49
N GLY A 74 5.64 -18.39 -14.27
CA GLY A 74 5.22 -17.23 -15.05
C GLY A 74 4.83 -16.02 -14.19
N THR A 75 5.44 -15.87 -13.01
CA THR A 75 5.10 -14.82 -12.04
C THR A 75 6.29 -13.90 -11.76
N PRO A 76 6.11 -12.57 -11.69
CA PRO A 76 7.19 -11.64 -11.35
C PRO A 76 7.41 -11.55 -9.83
N THR A 77 7.54 -12.70 -9.16
CA THR A 77 7.71 -12.79 -7.72
C THR A 77 9.02 -12.12 -7.30
N LEU A 78 8.95 -11.23 -6.31
CA LEU A 78 10.12 -10.51 -5.79
C LEU A 78 10.99 -11.44 -4.95
N ILE A 79 12.31 -11.37 -5.14
CA ILE A 79 13.30 -12.14 -4.39
C ILE A 79 14.12 -11.19 -3.53
N VAL A 80 14.16 -11.48 -2.23
CA VAL A 80 14.97 -10.75 -1.25
C VAL A 80 16.14 -11.63 -0.83
N ALA A 81 17.37 -11.17 -1.07
CA ALA A 81 18.56 -11.86 -0.57
C ALA A 81 18.92 -11.32 0.81
N ARG A 82 18.93 -12.21 1.81
CA ARG A 82 19.35 -11.90 3.17
C ARG A 82 20.77 -12.40 3.41
N THR A 83 21.59 -11.59 4.09
CA THR A 83 22.87 -12.05 4.65
C THR A 83 22.88 -11.96 6.18
N ASP A 84 23.42 -12.99 6.81
CA ASP A 84 23.59 -13.12 8.27
C ASP A 84 25.03 -12.91 8.74
N ALA A 85 25.91 -12.45 7.85
CA ALA A 85 27.35 -12.37 8.07
C ALA A 85 27.79 -11.39 9.17
N GLU A 86 26.91 -10.48 9.62
CA GLU A 86 27.22 -9.51 10.67
C GLU A 86 27.58 -10.19 12.00
N SER A 87 26.78 -11.18 12.40
CA SER A 87 26.90 -11.89 13.68
C SER A 87 27.23 -13.37 13.54
N ALA A 88 27.20 -13.93 12.32
CA ALA A 88 27.65 -15.30 12.10
C ALA A 88 29.17 -15.41 12.32
N ARG A 89 29.61 -16.46 13.01
CA ARG A 89 31.02 -16.70 13.34
C ARG A 89 31.57 -17.99 12.75
N LEU A 90 30.75 -18.70 11.97
CA LEU A 90 31.08 -19.98 11.36
C LEU A 90 30.73 -19.97 9.87
N LEU A 91 31.50 -20.71 9.07
CA LEU A 91 31.30 -20.93 7.65
C LEU A 91 31.53 -22.42 7.33
N THR A 92 30.68 -23.02 6.50
CA THR A 92 30.78 -24.46 6.21
C THR A 92 32.03 -24.84 5.43
N SER A 93 32.48 -24.02 4.49
CA SER A 93 33.60 -24.32 3.60
C SER A 93 34.27 -23.05 3.09
N ASP A 94 35.59 -23.11 2.90
CA ASP A 94 36.40 -22.10 2.23
C ASP A 94 36.50 -22.30 0.70
N ILE A 95 35.56 -23.03 0.09
CA ILE A 95 35.62 -23.32 -1.36
C ILE A 95 35.48 -22.08 -2.25
N ASP A 96 34.86 -21.01 -1.75
CA ASP A 96 34.62 -19.78 -2.50
C ASP A 96 35.70 -18.72 -2.16
N PRO A 97 36.51 -18.28 -3.14
CA PRO A 97 37.57 -17.30 -2.91
C PRO A 97 37.07 -15.97 -2.34
N ARG A 98 35.81 -15.60 -2.58
CA ARG A 98 35.22 -14.37 -2.05
C ARG A 98 35.07 -14.40 -0.52
N ASP A 99 35.03 -15.59 0.07
CA ASP A 99 34.88 -15.76 1.50
C ASP A 99 36.24 -15.78 2.25
N HIS A 100 37.36 -16.02 1.53
CA HIS A 100 38.68 -16.26 2.13
C HIS A 100 39.17 -15.13 3.02
N GLU A 101 38.93 -13.87 2.62
CA GLU A 101 39.36 -12.70 3.38
C GLU A 101 38.74 -12.64 4.78
N PHE A 102 37.55 -13.21 4.94
CA PHE A 102 36.77 -13.16 6.18
C PHE A 102 37.04 -14.36 7.10
N ILE A 103 37.77 -15.38 6.64
CA ILE A 103 38.10 -16.58 7.40
C ILE A 103 39.32 -16.34 8.29
N ASP A 104 39.20 -16.70 9.57
CA ASP A 104 40.31 -16.74 10.51
C ASP A 104 41.00 -18.12 10.49
N TYR A 105 41.86 -18.33 9.50
CA TYR A 105 42.61 -19.58 9.36
C TYR A 105 43.49 -19.90 10.58
N LYS A 106 43.84 -18.92 11.42
CA LYS A 106 44.64 -19.15 12.63
C LYS A 106 43.86 -19.86 13.74
N LYS A 107 42.55 -19.64 13.80
CA LYS A 107 41.68 -20.34 14.76
C LYS A 107 41.41 -21.80 14.39
N GLY A 108 41.77 -22.21 13.18
CA GLY A 108 41.48 -23.55 12.66
C GLY A 108 39.98 -23.79 12.52
N ARG A 109 39.61 -25.08 12.43
CA ARG A 109 38.21 -25.51 12.30
C ARG A 109 37.63 -25.95 13.63
N THR A 110 36.30 -25.87 13.77
CA THR A 110 35.58 -26.44 14.91
C THR A 110 35.60 -27.97 14.88
N ALA A 111 35.10 -28.62 15.93
CA ALA A 111 35.02 -30.09 15.98
C ALA A 111 34.11 -30.68 14.90
N GLU A 112 33.06 -29.95 14.52
CA GLU A 112 32.13 -30.25 13.43
C GLU A 112 32.74 -29.99 12.04
N GLY A 113 33.91 -29.34 11.99
CA GLY A 113 34.64 -29.04 10.76
C GLY A 113 34.35 -27.66 10.16
N PHE A 114 33.64 -26.77 10.85
CA PHE A 114 33.36 -25.42 10.35
C PHE A 114 34.58 -24.49 10.43
N TYR A 115 34.74 -23.63 9.43
CA TYR A 115 35.69 -22.53 9.47
C TYR A 115 35.17 -21.42 10.39
N GLN A 116 36.08 -20.74 11.08
CA GLN A 116 35.75 -19.62 11.95
C GLN A 116 35.96 -18.29 11.22
N LEU A 117 34.99 -17.38 11.34
CA LEU A 117 35.04 -16.07 10.70
C LEU A 117 35.64 -15.01 11.64
N LYS A 118 36.29 -14.01 11.04
CA LYS A 118 36.81 -12.84 11.73
C LYS A 118 35.67 -11.93 12.19
N ASP A 119 35.82 -11.36 13.37
CA ASP A 119 34.89 -10.36 13.90
C ASP A 119 35.23 -8.94 13.41
N SER A 120 36.47 -8.70 13.00
CA SER A 120 36.98 -7.35 12.74
C SER A 120 36.51 -6.73 11.43
N ASN A 121 36.02 -7.52 10.48
CA ASN A 121 35.62 -7.08 9.14
C ASN A 121 34.24 -7.64 8.72
N TYR A 122 33.32 -7.73 9.68
CA TYR A 122 31.97 -8.26 9.44
C TYR A 122 31.17 -7.40 8.46
N MET A 123 31.37 -6.07 8.46
CA MET A 123 30.62 -5.15 7.60
C MET A 123 31.06 -5.32 6.15
N GLU A 124 32.36 -5.43 5.90
CA GLU A 124 32.95 -5.72 4.60
C GLU A 124 32.48 -7.09 4.08
N SER A 125 32.34 -8.09 4.96
CA SER A 125 31.76 -9.39 4.62
C SER A 125 30.31 -9.26 4.16
N CYS A 126 29.48 -8.50 4.89
CA CYS A 126 28.09 -8.24 4.53
C CYS A 126 27.98 -7.52 3.18
N ILE A 127 28.78 -6.47 2.96
CA ILE A 127 28.80 -5.70 1.72
C ILE A 127 29.25 -6.57 0.55
N SER A 128 30.33 -7.35 0.71
CA SER A 128 30.85 -8.26 -0.33
C SER A 128 29.81 -9.31 -0.75
N ARG A 129 29.13 -9.91 0.23
CA ARG A 129 28.03 -10.86 -0.01
C ARG A 129 26.84 -10.20 -0.70
N ALA A 130 26.41 -9.03 -0.23
CA ALA A 130 25.34 -8.26 -0.84
C ALA A 130 25.62 -7.86 -2.30
N ILE A 131 26.84 -7.41 -2.61
CA ILE A 131 27.29 -7.13 -3.98
C ILE A 131 27.21 -8.40 -4.82
N SER A 132 27.64 -9.54 -4.28
CA SER A 132 27.59 -10.84 -4.98
C SER A 132 26.16 -11.33 -5.23
N TYR A 133 25.22 -11.04 -4.32
CA TYR A 133 23.81 -11.45 -4.45
C TYR A 133 22.99 -10.51 -5.34
N SER A 134 23.42 -9.25 -5.47
CA SER A 134 22.70 -8.18 -6.18
C SER A 134 22.18 -8.56 -7.58
N PRO A 135 22.90 -9.30 -8.45
CA PRO A 135 22.36 -9.69 -9.75
C PRO A 135 21.20 -10.69 -9.68
N CYS A 136 21.07 -11.42 -8.57
CA CYS A 136 20.14 -12.54 -8.41
C CYS A 136 18.93 -12.20 -7.53
N CYS A 137 18.80 -10.95 -7.08
CA CYS A 137 17.71 -10.52 -6.21
C CYS A 137 17.23 -9.08 -6.50
N ASP A 138 15.98 -8.84 -6.14
CA ASP A 138 15.31 -7.55 -6.30
C ASP A 138 15.62 -6.62 -5.11
N LEU A 139 15.67 -7.18 -3.89
CA LEU A 139 16.05 -6.46 -2.67
C LEU A 139 17.15 -7.19 -1.90
N ILE A 140 17.90 -6.43 -1.10
CA ILE A 140 18.91 -6.97 -0.18
C ILE A 140 18.58 -6.61 1.26
N TRP A 141 18.76 -7.57 2.16
CA TRP A 141 18.60 -7.42 3.60
C TRP A 141 19.87 -7.89 4.33
N MET A 142 20.51 -7.01 5.08
CA MET A 142 21.52 -7.39 6.07
C MET A 142 20.86 -7.47 7.44
N GLU A 143 20.96 -8.61 8.13
CA GLU A 143 20.58 -8.67 9.54
C GLU A 143 21.63 -7.94 10.40
N THR A 144 21.19 -7.25 11.46
CA THR A 144 22.05 -6.39 12.30
C THR A 144 21.83 -6.71 13.77
N SER A 145 22.86 -6.58 14.63
CA SER A 145 22.71 -6.81 16.07
C SER A 145 22.02 -5.67 16.84
N LYS A 146 21.89 -4.48 16.25
CA LYS A 146 21.30 -3.29 16.89
C LYS A 146 20.62 -2.36 15.88
N PRO A 147 19.65 -1.53 16.28
CA PRO A 147 18.99 -0.59 15.38
C PRO A 147 19.87 0.64 15.15
N SER A 148 20.79 0.57 14.17
CA SER A 148 21.80 1.59 13.89
C SER A 148 21.66 2.20 12.49
N LEU A 149 21.28 3.49 12.43
CA LEU A 149 21.21 4.22 11.15
C LEU A 149 22.58 4.44 10.51
N SER A 150 23.67 4.47 11.29
CA SER A 150 25.02 4.63 10.73
C SER A 150 25.50 3.38 10.02
N GLU A 151 25.28 2.21 10.63
CA GLU A 151 25.62 0.92 10.01
C GLU A 151 24.73 0.65 8.79
N ALA A 152 23.44 1.00 8.88
CA ALA A 152 22.53 0.92 7.73
C ALA A 152 23.01 1.79 6.55
N ARG A 153 23.53 2.98 6.84
CA ARG A 153 24.08 3.89 5.82
C ARG A 153 25.35 3.32 5.18
N GLU A 154 26.30 2.87 5.99
CA GLU A 154 27.56 2.28 5.53
C GLU A 154 27.32 1.09 4.60
N PHE A 155 26.41 0.18 4.99
CA PHE A 155 26.02 -0.95 4.17
C PHE A 155 25.43 -0.54 2.82
N VAL A 156 24.48 0.41 2.83
CA VAL A 156 23.84 0.89 1.60
C VAL A 156 24.84 1.57 0.68
N GLU A 157 25.71 2.44 1.22
CA GLU A 157 26.73 3.15 0.44
C GLU A 157 27.72 2.17 -0.19
N GLY A 158 28.16 1.16 0.57
CA GLY A 158 29.04 0.10 0.08
C GLY A 158 28.44 -0.70 -1.08
N VAL A 159 27.17 -1.11 -0.98
CA VAL A 159 26.50 -1.85 -2.06
C VAL A 159 26.22 -0.95 -3.27
N ARG A 160 25.80 0.30 -3.04
CA ARG A 160 25.46 1.24 -4.12
C ARG A 160 26.66 1.78 -4.88
N ALA A 161 27.87 1.69 -4.31
CA ALA A 161 29.10 1.93 -5.06
C ALA A 161 29.22 1.03 -6.30
N VAL A 162 28.59 -0.16 -6.27
CA VAL A 162 28.55 -1.11 -7.40
C VAL A 162 27.17 -1.16 -8.06
N TYR A 163 26.09 -1.12 -7.28
CA TYR A 163 24.70 -1.19 -7.77
C TYR A 163 23.87 0.02 -7.31
N PRO A 164 23.97 1.18 -7.99
CA PRO A 164 23.37 2.44 -7.55
C PRO A 164 21.86 2.35 -7.28
N ASP A 165 21.15 1.60 -8.11
CA ASP A 165 19.68 1.49 -8.06
C ASP A 165 19.16 0.36 -7.16
N LYS A 166 20.05 -0.34 -6.44
CA LYS A 166 19.63 -1.47 -5.60
C LYS A 166 18.68 -1.02 -4.49
N LEU A 167 17.64 -1.83 -4.29
CA LEU A 167 16.65 -1.66 -3.23
C LEU A 167 17.01 -2.51 -2.02
N PHE A 168 16.64 -2.02 -0.83
CA PHE A 168 16.98 -2.68 0.42
C PHE A 168 15.75 -2.99 1.27
N ALA A 169 15.89 -3.99 2.13
CA ALA A 169 14.93 -4.37 3.14
C ALA A 169 15.55 -4.28 4.53
N TYR A 170 14.78 -3.81 5.53
CA TYR A 170 15.24 -3.64 6.90
C TYR A 170 14.30 -4.32 7.89
N ASN A 171 14.86 -5.14 8.77
CA ASN A 171 14.16 -5.74 9.89
C ASN A 171 14.21 -4.81 11.11
N CYS A 172 13.09 -4.16 11.41
CA CYS A 172 12.86 -3.43 12.65
C CYS A 172 12.58 -4.44 13.78
N SER A 173 13.61 -5.20 14.17
CA SER A 173 13.48 -6.40 14.99
C SER A 173 12.99 -6.12 16.43
N PRO A 174 12.01 -6.87 16.94
CA PRO A 174 11.66 -6.90 18.36
C PRO A 174 12.74 -7.52 19.25
N SER A 175 13.72 -8.22 18.68
CA SER A 175 14.88 -8.69 19.44
C SER A 175 15.80 -7.55 19.88
N PHE A 176 15.62 -6.33 19.35
CA PHE A 176 16.26 -5.14 19.87
C PHE A 176 15.53 -4.64 21.12
N ASN A 177 16.30 -4.25 22.14
CA ASN A 177 15.76 -3.38 23.17
C ASN A 177 15.80 -1.92 22.69
N TRP A 178 14.75 -1.53 21.95
CA TRP A 178 14.67 -0.22 21.28
C TRP A 178 14.98 0.97 22.21
N LYS A 179 14.43 0.98 23.43
CA LYS A 179 14.63 2.06 24.40
C LYS A 179 16.02 2.09 25.02
N GLN A 180 16.74 0.97 25.05
CA GLN A 180 18.15 0.94 25.47
C GLN A 180 19.08 1.55 24.40
N HIS A 181 18.71 1.46 23.12
CA HIS A 181 19.56 1.93 22.02
C HIS A 181 19.20 3.32 21.51
N LEU A 182 17.91 3.68 21.52
CA LEU A 182 17.42 4.89 20.87
C LEU A 182 16.56 5.73 21.82
N LYS A 183 16.61 7.05 21.62
CA LYS A 183 15.67 8.01 22.22
C LYS A 183 14.35 7.98 21.44
N VAL A 184 13.25 8.37 22.07
CA VAL A 184 11.90 8.40 21.45
C VAL A 184 11.90 9.17 20.13
N SER A 185 12.49 10.36 20.09
CA SER A 185 12.56 11.16 18.85
C SER A 185 13.33 10.48 17.70
N ALA A 186 14.32 9.63 18.03
CA ALA A 186 15.03 8.84 17.03
C ALA A 186 14.17 7.66 16.55
N MET A 187 13.42 7.01 17.45
CA MET A 187 12.51 5.91 17.11
C MET A 187 11.37 6.38 16.20
N GLU A 188 10.78 7.54 16.49
CA GLU A 188 9.71 8.16 15.67
C GLU A 188 10.13 8.36 14.21
N ASN A 189 11.41 8.69 13.97
CA ASN A 189 11.94 8.99 12.64
C ASN A 189 12.71 7.81 12.00
N PHE A 190 12.92 6.71 12.72
CA PHE A 190 13.85 5.64 12.31
C PHE A 190 13.50 5.07 10.92
N GLN A 191 12.24 4.73 10.69
CA GLN A 191 11.78 4.17 9.41
C GLN A 191 11.83 5.18 8.26
N SER A 192 11.53 6.46 8.54
CA SER A 192 11.61 7.55 7.56
C SER A 192 13.05 7.75 7.09
N GLU A 193 14.01 7.77 8.01
CA GLU A 193 15.43 7.88 7.68
C GLU A 193 15.95 6.67 6.88
N LEU A 194 15.57 5.44 7.26
CA LEU A 194 15.85 4.24 6.46
C LEU A 194 15.24 4.35 5.04
N GLY A 195 14.02 4.88 4.92
CA GLY A 195 13.34 5.06 3.64
C GLY A 195 14.08 6.01 2.69
N LYS A 196 14.69 7.07 3.23
CA LYS A 196 15.55 8.01 2.50
C LYS A 196 16.85 7.35 2.02
N MET A 197 17.39 6.41 2.80
CA MET A 197 18.59 5.66 2.41
C MET A 197 18.32 4.64 1.30
N GLY A 198 17.10 4.11 1.17
CA GLY A 198 16.77 3.12 0.13
C GLY A 198 16.17 1.82 0.65
N PHE A 199 15.93 1.72 1.96
CA PHE A 199 15.18 0.62 2.56
C PHE A 199 13.69 0.78 2.23
N LYS A 200 13.26 0.23 1.10
CA LYS A 200 11.89 0.35 0.56
C LYS A 200 10.94 -0.70 1.13
N TYR A 201 11.47 -1.75 1.72
CA TYR A 201 10.68 -2.71 2.49
C TYR A 201 11.16 -2.74 3.94
N GLN A 202 10.28 -2.43 4.89
CA GLN A 202 10.62 -2.37 6.30
C GLN A 202 9.55 -3.11 7.09
N PHE A 203 9.96 -3.96 8.02
CA PHE A 203 9.03 -4.88 8.69
C PHE A 203 9.47 -5.16 10.13
N ILE A 204 8.49 -5.46 10.98
CA ILE A 204 8.69 -5.91 12.36
C ILE A 204 8.36 -7.40 12.41
N THR A 205 9.39 -8.25 12.46
CA THR A 205 9.24 -9.72 12.33
C THR A 205 8.29 -10.35 13.34
N LEU A 206 8.41 -9.99 14.63
CA LEU A 206 7.66 -10.62 15.73
C LEU A 206 6.50 -9.77 16.26
N ALA A 207 6.01 -8.79 15.48
CA ALA A 207 4.92 -7.90 15.91
C ALA A 207 3.67 -8.69 16.34
N GLY A 208 3.24 -9.66 15.53
CA GLY A 208 2.07 -10.49 15.83
C GLY A 208 2.25 -11.35 17.08
N TYR A 209 3.45 -11.93 17.29
CA TYR A 209 3.76 -12.70 18.49
C TYR A 209 3.63 -11.82 19.75
N HIS A 210 4.33 -10.68 19.78
CA HIS A 210 4.31 -9.80 20.95
C HIS A 210 2.93 -9.21 21.23
N ALA A 211 2.23 -8.73 20.19
CA ALA A 211 0.89 -8.16 20.35
C ALA A 211 -0.11 -9.20 20.91
N ASN A 212 -0.13 -10.41 20.33
CA ASN A 212 -1.04 -11.47 20.76
C ASN A 212 -0.69 -12.01 22.16
N SER A 213 0.57 -12.33 22.41
CA SER A 213 0.98 -12.87 23.71
C SER A 213 0.73 -11.88 24.85
N PHE A 214 0.99 -10.59 24.63
CA PHE A 214 0.74 -9.57 25.63
C PHE A 214 -0.76 -9.35 25.87
N SER A 215 -1.57 -9.21 24.81
CA SER A 215 -3.01 -8.94 24.95
C SER A 215 -3.72 -10.06 25.70
N ILE A 216 -3.41 -11.32 25.39
CA ILE A 216 -3.98 -12.48 26.08
C ILE A 216 -3.49 -12.59 27.53
N PHE A 217 -2.20 -12.32 27.80
CA PHE A 217 -1.69 -12.32 29.16
C PHE A 217 -2.38 -11.26 30.04
N ASP A 218 -2.49 -10.03 29.54
CA ASP A 218 -3.11 -8.92 30.26
C ASP A 218 -4.60 -9.18 30.51
N LEU A 219 -5.33 -9.64 29.49
CA LEU A 219 -6.74 -10.03 29.63
C LEU A 219 -6.93 -11.15 30.64
N ALA A 220 -6.14 -12.23 30.57
CA ALA A 220 -6.26 -13.36 31.50
C ALA A 220 -5.96 -12.95 32.95
N ARG A 221 -4.98 -12.08 33.16
CA ARG A 221 -4.64 -11.51 34.46
C ARG A 221 -5.77 -10.63 35.00
N GLY A 222 -6.30 -9.73 34.17
CA GLY A 222 -7.44 -8.88 34.52
C GLY A 222 -8.67 -9.71 34.87
N TYR A 223 -9.01 -10.68 34.02
CA TYR A 223 -10.15 -11.57 34.20
C TYR A 223 -10.06 -12.39 35.49
N LYS A 224 -8.86 -12.88 35.86
CA LYS A 224 -8.63 -13.55 37.16
C LYS A 224 -9.00 -12.66 38.35
N SER A 225 -8.78 -11.35 38.25
CA SER A 225 -9.00 -10.40 39.34
C SER A 225 -10.39 -9.76 39.38
N GLN A 226 -10.99 -9.51 38.21
CA GLN A 226 -12.18 -8.67 38.05
C GLN A 226 -13.31 -9.35 37.25
N GLY A 227 -13.09 -10.58 36.78
CA GLY A 227 -14.06 -11.31 35.96
C GLY A 227 -14.47 -10.52 34.71
N MET A 228 -15.78 -10.47 34.47
CA MET A 228 -16.36 -9.83 33.28
C MET A 228 -16.05 -8.34 33.14
N ALA A 229 -15.72 -7.62 34.22
CA ALA A 229 -15.34 -6.21 34.12
C ALA A 229 -14.08 -6.03 33.25
N ALA A 230 -13.07 -6.90 33.41
CA ALA A 230 -11.85 -6.85 32.58
C ALA A 230 -12.13 -7.17 31.10
N TYR A 231 -13.11 -8.03 30.81
CA TYR A 231 -13.52 -8.31 29.43
C TYR A 231 -14.31 -7.14 28.84
N SER A 232 -15.22 -6.54 29.62
CA SER A 232 -15.97 -5.35 29.21
C SER A 232 -15.03 -4.17 28.90
N GLU A 233 -13.94 -3.99 29.66
CA GLU A 233 -12.91 -2.98 29.34
C GLU A 233 -12.23 -3.20 27.98
N LEU A 234 -12.01 -4.45 27.58
CA LEU A 234 -11.52 -4.77 26.23
C LEU A 234 -12.57 -4.40 25.18
N GLN A 235 -13.83 -4.79 25.40
CA GLN A 235 -14.94 -4.49 24.49
C GLN A 235 -15.17 -2.98 24.32
N GLU A 236 -15.07 -2.19 25.39
CA GLU A 236 -15.15 -0.72 25.32
C GLU A 236 -13.98 -0.11 24.53
N LYS A 237 -12.77 -0.70 24.61
CA LYS A 237 -11.65 -0.30 23.75
C LYS A 237 -11.91 -0.63 22.28
N GLU A 238 -12.60 -1.73 21.98
CA GLU A 238 -13.03 -2.07 20.62
C GLU A 238 -14.02 -1.03 20.07
N PHE A 239 -15.11 -0.74 20.82
CA PHE A 239 -16.08 0.30 20.46
C PHE A 239 -15.42 1.66 20.25
N ALA A 240 -14.54 2.08 21.16
CA ALA A 240 -13.84 3.36 21.05
C ALA A 240 -12.93 3.48 19.82
N ASN A 241 -12.52 2.37 19.21
CA ASN A 241 -11.69 2.33 18.01
C ASN A 241 -12.48 2.15 16.71
N GLU A 242 -13.80 1.97 16.76
CA GLU A 242 -14.63 1.92 15.54
C GLU A 242 -14.51 3.23 14.72
N LYS A 243 -14.42 4.37 15.41
CA LYS A 243 -14.15 5.69 14.78
C LYS A 243 -12.81 5.76 14.02
N ASN A 244 -11.86 4.87 14.33
CA ASN A 244 -10.57 4.76 13.66
C ASN A 244 -10.58 3.66 12.57
N GLY A 245 -11.74 3.06 12.29
CA GLY A 245 -11.91 2.01 11.28
C GLY A 245 -11.81 0.58 11.81
N TYR A 246 -11.76 0.35 13.12
CA TYR A 246 -11.86 -1.02 13.67
C TYR A 246 -13.27 -1.59 13.48
N THR A 247 -13.36 -2.86 13.09
CA THR A 247 -14.65 -3.45 12.66
C THR A 247 -15.04 -4.73 13.38
N ALA A 248 -14.10 -5.36 14.07
CA ALA A 248 -14.22 -6.72 14.57
C ALA A 248 -15.04 -6.83 15.86
N THR A 249 -15.49 -5.71 16.46
CA THR A 249 -16.51 -5.72 17.53
C THR A 249 -17.76 -6.50 17.10
N LYS A 250 -18.15 -6.31 15.83
CA LYS A 250 -19.19 -7.08 15.13
C LYS A 250 -18.57 -8.31 14.44
N HIS A 251 -18.13 -9.25 15.28
CA HIS A 251 -17.34 -10.41 14.88
C HIS A 251 -18.08 -11.37 13.94
N GLN A 252 -19.42 -11.45 13.98
CA GLN A 252 -20.19 -12.29 13.06
C GLN A 252 -20.06 -11.75 11.63
N ARG A 253 -20.26 -10.44 11.46
CA ARG A 253 -20.01 -9.78 10.17
C ARG A 253 -18.56 -9.96 9.70
N GLU A 254 -17.60 -9.78 10.60
CA GLU A 254 -16.16 -9.79 10.29
C GLU A 254 -15.71 -11.13 9.69
N VAL A 255 -16.22 -12.26 10.22
CA VAL A 255 -15.90 -13.60 9.70
C VAL A 255 -16.74 -14.02 8.49
N GLY A 256 -17.57 -13.11 7.97
CA GLY A 256 -18.28 -13.29 6.71
C GLY A 256 -19.68 -13.89 6.83
N THR A 257 -20.33 -13.87 7.99
CA THR A 257 -21.71 -14.39 8.13
C THR A 257 -22.66 -13.78 7.10
N GLY A 258 -22.56 -12.47 6.83
CA GLY A 258 -23.40 -11.80 5.82
C GLY A 258 -23.06 -12.16 4.38
N TYR A 259 -21.81 -12.56 4.12
CA TYR A 259 -21.42 -13.11 2.83
C TYR A 259 -22.07 -14.48 2.61
N PHE A 260 -22.05 -15.36 3.62
CA PHE A 260 -22.71 -16.67 3.54
C PHE A 260 -24.23 -16.58 3.48
N ASP A 261 -24.86 -15.59 4.14
CA ASP A 261 -26.30 -15.33 4.00
C ASP A 261 -26.69 -14.93 2.58
N LYS A 262 -25.85 -14.12 1.91
CA LYS A 262 -26.04 -13.79 0.50
C LYS A 262 -25.90 -15.01 -0.41
N ILE A 263 -24.93 -15.88 -0.15
CA ILE A 263 -24.80 -17.17 -0.86
C ILE A 263 -26.06 -18.00 -0.66
N ALA A 264 -26.50 -18.19 0.58
CA ALA A 264 -27.69 -18.98 0.92
C ALA A 264 -28.94 -18.44 0.22
N SER A 265 -29.14 -17.13 0.22
CA SER A 265 -30.26 -16.46 -0.44
C SER A 265 -30.18 -16.52 -1.97
N THR A 266 -28.98 -16.63 -2.53
CA THR A 266 -28.76 -16.81 -3.98
C THR A 266 -29.10 -18.23 -4.41
N ILE A 267 -28.69 -19.24 -3.64
CA ILE A 267 -29.00 -20.65 -3.89
C ILE A 267 -30.49 -20.92 -3.73
N SER A 268 -31.05 -20.44 -2.61
CA SER A 268 -32.45 -20.63 -2.24
C SER A 268 -33.12 -19.27 -2.14
N LYS A 269 -33.83 -18.88 -3.21
CA LYS A 269 -34.68 -17.69 -3.17
C LYS A 269 -35.66 -17.83 -2.00
N ASN A 270 -35.55 -16.95 -1.01
CA ASN A 270 -36.30 -16.94 0.26
C ASN A 270 -35.85 -18.00 1.31
N SER A 271 -34.54 -18.15 1.52
CA SER A 271 -34.03 -18.93 2.66
C SER A 271 -34.58 -18.41 3.99
N SER A 272 -35.13 -19.31 4.82
CA SER A 272 -35.62 -19.02 6.17
C SER A 272 -34.57 -19.20 7.26
N THR A 273 -33.36 -19.63 6.89
CA THR A 273 -32.26 -19.99 7.83
C THR A 273 -31.02 -19.12 7.64
N THR A 274 -31.18 -17.87 7.19
CA THR A 274 -30.10 -16.87 7.22
C THR A 274 -29.74 -16.52 8.67
N ALA A 275 -28.47 -16.24 8.95
CA ALA A 275 -27.93 -16.19 10.30
C ALA A 275 -27.89 -14.78 10.94
N LEU A 276 -27.67 -13.71 10.16
CA LEU A 276 -27.55 -12.36 10.73
C LEU A 276 -28.89 -11.78 11.20
N ALA A 277 -29.95 -12.05 10.45
CA ALA A 277 -31.29 -11.63 10.83
C ALA A 277 -31.70 -12.34 12.13
N GLY A 278 -32.05 -11.56 13.16
CA GLY A 278 -32.39 -12.09 14.49
C GLY A 278 -31.20 -12.47 15.39
N SER A 279 -29.96 -12.18 14.96
CA SER A 279 -28.77 -12.37 15.81
C SER A 279 -28.67 -11.33 16.94
N THR A 280 -27.95 -11.68 18.02
CA THR A 280 -27.63 -10.73 19.10
C THR A 280 -26.76 -9.58 18.60
N GLU A 281 -25.91 -9.80 17.59
CA GLU A 281 -25.13 -8.74 16.95
C GLU A 281 -26.06 -7.65 16.39
N THR A 282 -27.07 -8.02 15.60
CA THR A 282 -28.07 -7.08 15.07
C THR A 282 -28.88 -6.37 16.16
N ALA A 283 -29.15 -7.06 17.27
CA ALA A 283 -29.99 -6.54 18.35
C ALA A 283 -29.24 -5.63 19.34
N GLN A 284 -27.96 -5.88 19.60
CA GLN A 284 -27.22 -5.26 20.72
C GLN A 284 -26.05 -4.38 20.27
N PHE A 285 -25.56 -4.54 19.04
CA PHE A 285 -24.43 -3.78 18.51
C PHE A 285 -24.92 -2.68 17.54
N GLN A 286 -26.06 -2.09 17.89
CA GLN A 286 -26.57 -0.89 17.22
C GLN A 286 -25.68 0.28 17.65
N THR A 287 -25.10 0.99 16.69
CA THR A 287 -24.42 2.26 16.94
C THR A 287 -25.39 3.18 17.69
N SER A 288 -24.94 3.79 18.78
CA SER A 288 -25.75 4.66 19.63
C SER A 288 -26.55 5.65 18.78
N VAL A 289 -27.82 5.85 19.16
CA VAL A 289 -28.83 6.69 18.48
C VAL A 289 -28.38 8.13 18.21
N GLU A 290 -27.31 8.61 18.87
CA GLU A 290 -26.67 9.89 18.54
C GLU A 290 -26.05 9.93 17.13
N ASP A 291 -25.74 8.78 16.52
CA ASP A 291 -25.31 8.67 15.12
C ASP A 291 -26.47 8.50 14.11
N GLU A 292 -27.72 8.41 14.58
CA GLU A 292 -28.94 8.26 13.75
C GLU A 292 -29.69 9.56 13.46
N GLU A 293 -29.19 10.74 13.87
CA GLU A 293 -29.66 11.98 13.23
C GLU A 293 -29.15 12.02 11.79
N VAL A 294 -29.88 11.38 10.89
CA VAL A 294 -29.72 11.56 9.45
C VAL A 294 -30.64 12.72 9.03
N VAL A 295 -30.16 13.53 8.09
CA VAL A 295 -30.87 14.70 7.57
C VAL A 295 -32.32 14.35 7.26
N THR A 296 -33.28 15.05 7.88
CA THR A 296 -34.70 14.82 7.61
C THR A 296 -35.03 15.26 6.19
N LEU A 297 -35.39 14.30 5.35
CA LEU A 297 -35.88 14.56 4.00
C LEU A 297 -37.32 15.07 4.10
N THR A 298 -37.56 16.29 3.63
CA THR A 298 -38.90 16.93 3.65
C THR A 298 -39.72 16.63 2.39
N ALA A 299 -39.13 15.95 1.41
CA ALA A 299 -39.78 15.57 0.15
C ALA A 299 -40.21 14.10 0.20
N ASP A 300 -41.32 13.80 -0.48
CA ASP A 300 -41.83 12.43 -0.63
C ASP A 300 -41.01 11.71 -1.70
N LEU A 301 -40.30 10.64 -1.31
CA LEU A 301 -39.37 9.92 -2.18
C LEU A 301 -39.99 8.64 -2.75
N GLY A 302 -39.69 8.36 -4.01
CA GLY A 302 -40.04 7.13 -4.72
C GLY A 302 -38.97 6.04 -4.63
N PRO A 303 -39.27 4.81 -5.10
CA PRO A 303 -38.47 3.61 -4.87
C PRO A 303 -37.06 3.60 -5.51
N SER A 304 -36.79 4.55 -6.39
CA SER A 304 -35.50 4.66 -7.09
C SER A 304 -34.50 5.55 -6.35
N GLU A 305 -35.00 6.46 -5.50
CA GLU A 305 -34.16 7.41 -4.77
C GLU A 305 -33.47 6.79 -3.56
N ASP A 306 -34.01 5.71 -2.97
CA ASP A 306 -33.40 4.96 -1.86
C ASP A 306 -32.00 4.40 -2.20
N LYS A 307 -31.72 4.21 -3.51
CA LYS A 307 -30.40 3.76 -3.98
C LYS A 307 -29.36 4.88 -4.01
N VAL A 308 -29.81 6.14 -4.09
CA VAL A 308 -28.95 7.33 -4.18
C VAL A 308 -28.84 8.01 -2.82
N LEU A 309 -29.97 8.18 -2.13
CA LEU A 309 -30.07 8.73 -0.78
C LEU A 309 -30.02 7.61 0.26
N SER A 310 -28.99 6.76 0.14
CA SER A 310 -28.75 5.71 1.14
C SER A 310 -28.47 6.31 2.52
N PRO A 311 -28.63 5.55 3.61
CA PRO A 311 -28.26 6.02 4.96
C PRO A 311 -26.82 6.56 5.05
N ASP A 312 -25.88 5.98 4.29
CA ASP A 312 -24.49 6.44 4.24
C ASP A 312 -24.33 7.77 3.49
N ALA A 313 -25.08 7.97 2.39
CA ALA A 313 -25.16 9.27 1.73
C ALA A 313 -25.81 10.33 2.64
N LEU A 314 -26.83 9.90 3.40
CA LEU A 314 -27.46 10.53 4.57
C LEU A 314 -26.46 11.21 5.50
N ARG A 315 -25.60 10.35 6.07
CA ARG A 315 -24.56 10.71 7.02
C ARG A 315 -23.47 11.56 6.39
N PHE A 316 -23.03 11.24 5.18
CA PHE A 316 -22.03 12.03 4.48
C PHE A 316 -22.48 13.48 4.27
N LEU A 317 -23.74 13.70 3.88
CA LEU A 317 -24.30 15.05 3.70
C LEU A 317 -24.37 15.83 5.03
N ARG A 318 -24.77 15.16 6.12
CA ARG A 318 -24.77 15.73 7.47
C ARG A 318 -23.38 16.19 7.88
N ASP A 319 -22.37 15.32 7.73
CA ASP A 319 -21.00 15.62 8.16
C ASP A 319 -20.41 16.77 7.34
N LEU A 320 -20.69 16.80 6.03
CA LEU A 320 -20.32 17.90 5.15
C LEU A 320 -21.00 19.21 5.59
N HIS A 321 -22.27 19.17 5.96
CA HIS A 321 -22.95 20.33 6.53
C HIS A 321 -22.29 20.80 7.82
N TYR A 322 -22.13 19.95 8.84
CA TYR A 322 -21.54 20.36 10.12
C TYR A 322 -20.11 20.88 9.99
N GLN A 323 -19.31 20.27 9.12
CA GLN A 323 -17.92 20.68 8.91
C GLN A 323 -17.81 22.06 8.24
N PHE A 324 -18.69 22.35 7.27
CA PHE A 324 -18.52 23.53 6.41
C PHE A 324 -19.55 24.64 6.62
N GLU A 325 -20.64 24.42 7.36
CA GLU A 325 -21.76 25.37 7.46
C GLU A 325 -21.34 26.72 8.03
N HIS A 326 -20.56 26.74 9.11
CA HIS A 326 -20.09 27.99 9.70
C HIS A 326 -19.31 28.81 8.67
N ARG A 327 -18.36 28.16 7.97
CA ARG A 327 -17.55 28.82 6.94
C ARG A 327 -18.42 29.25 5.74
N ARG A 328 -19.42 28.46 5.37
CA ARG A 328 -20.37 28.80 4.30
C ARG A 328 -21.15 30.07 4.64
N LEU A 329 -21.70 30.17 5.85
CA LEU A 329 -22.43 31.36 6.33
C LEU A 329 -21.52 32.59 6.34
N ASP A 330 -20.29 32.46 6.85
CA ASP A 330 -19.30 33.55 6.84
C ASP A 330 -19.03 34.05 5.41
N LEU A 331 -18.84 33.12 4.47
CA LEU A 331 -18.56 33.45 3.06
C LEU A 331 -19.78 34.06 2.35
N LEU A 332 -21.00 33.62 2.68
CA LEU A 332 -22.22 34.19 2.13
C LEU A 332 -22.43 35.63 2.61
N GLU A 333 -22.13 35.90 3.87
CA GLU A 333 -22.20 37.27 4.41
C GLU A 333 -21.10 38.15 3.81
N GLU A 334 -19.89 37.62 3.67
CA GLU A 334 -18.80 38.33 3.00
C GLU A 334 -19.12 38.62 1.53
N ARG A 335 -19.80 37.69 0.85
CA ARG A 335 -20.26 37.90 -0.54
C ARG A 335 -21.21 39.08 -0.66
N LYS A 336 -22.11 39.30 0.30
CA LYS A 336 -22.99 40.49 0.31
C LYS A 336 -22.19 41.79 0.42
N LYS A 337 -21.17 41.81 1.28
CA LYS A 337 -20.28 42.97 1.44
C LYS A 337 -19.48 43.24 0.17
N VAL A 338 -18.93 42.20 -0.46
CA VAL A 338 -18.20 42.31 -1.73
C VAL A 338 -19.13 42.80 -2.84
N GLN A 339 -20.37 42.31 -2.91
CA GLN A 339 -21.35 42.77 -3.88
C GLN A 339 -21.65 44.27 -3.71
N GLY A 340 -21.84 44.75 -2.47
CA GLY A 340 -22.04 46.18 -2.22
C GLY A 340 -20.88 47.06 -2.71
N LYS A 341 -19.64 46.59 -2.54
CA LYS A 341 -18.44 47.29 -3.03
C LYS A 341 -18.28 47.26 -4.55
N LEU A 342 -18.84 46.24 -5.21
CA LEU A 342 -18.88 46.18 -6.68
C LEU A 342 -19.94 47.17 -7.20
N ASP A 343 -21.10 47.20 -6.55
CA ASP A 343 -22.23 48.04 -6.95
C ASP A 343 -21.94 49.55 -6.77
N ASP A 344 -21.18 49.92 -5.73
CA ASP A 344 -20.74 51.31 -5.49
C ASP A 344 -19.44 51.69 -6.22
N GLY A 345 -18.82 50.74 -6.92
CA GLY A 345 -17.59 50.93 -7.70
C GLY A 345 -16.31 51.08 -6.89
N SER A 346 -16.33 50.87 -5.57
CA SER A 346 -15.15 50.96 -4.69
C SER A 346 -14.20 49.75 -4.79
N PHE A 347 -14.65 48.64 -5.39
CA PHE A 347 -13.86 47.44 -5.60
C PHE A 347 -14.05 46.91 -7.03
N PHE A 348 -12.97 46.44 -7.66
CA PHE A 348 -13.01 45.76 -8.96
C PHE A 348 -12.40 44.36 -8.81
N PRO A 349 -13.03 43.29 -9.32
CA PRO A 349 -12.49 41.95 -9.18
C PRO A 349 -11.18 41.83 -9.95
N ASP A 350 -10.16 41.26 -9.29
CA ASP A 350 -8.91 40.85 -9.93
C ASP A 350 -8.52 39.46 -9.42
N PHE A 351 -7.59 38.81 -10.11
CA PHE A 351 -7.11 37.51 -9.73
C PHE A 351 -6.36 37.58 -8.38
N SER A 352 -6.55 36.53 -7.57
CA SER A 352 -5.81 36.41 -6.30
C SER A 352 -4.30 36.50 -6.53
N PRO A 353 -3.57 37.33 -5.76
CA PRO A 353 -2.12 37.37 -5.81
C PRO A 353 -1.46 36.00 -5.55
N LYS A 354 -2.12 35.13 -4.78
CA LYS A 354 -1.62 33.77 -4.47
C LYS A 354 -1.50 32.85 -5.69
N THR A 355 -2.18 33.19 -6.78
CA THR A 355 -2.15 32.41 -8.03
C THR A 355 -1.32 33.11 -9.11
N ARG A 356 -0.58 34.18 -8.75
CA ARG A 356 0.28 34.93 -9.66
C ARG A 356 1.33 34.03 -10.31
N ASP A 357 2.01 33.23 -9.50
CA ASP A 357 3.07 32.33 -9.96
C ASP A 357 2.54 31.34 -11.02
N ILE A 358 1.30 30.86 -10.89
CA ILE A 358 0.67 29.99 -11.88
C ILE A 358 0.34 30.75 -13.17
N ARG A 359 -0.14 31.99 -13.07
CA ARG A 359 -0.51 32.81 -14.25
C ARG A 359 0.70 33.33 -15.01
N GLU A 360 1.79 33.61 -14.32
CA GLU A 360 3.05 34.11 -14.89
C GLU A 360 4.00 32.98 -15.30
N ASP A 361 3.67 31.73 -14.95
CA ASP A 361 4.43 30.54 -15.37
C ASP A 361 4.20 30.21 -16.86
N MET A 362 5.14 30.70 -17.68
CA MET A 362 5.19 30.47 -19.13
C MET A 362 5.65 29.03 -19.51
N SER A 363 5.98 28.18 -18.53
CA SER A 363 6.33 26.78 -18.79
C SER A 363 5.11 25.90 -19.08
N TRP A 364 3.92 26.33 -18.63
CA TRP A 364 2.66 25.68 -18.99
C TRP A 364 2.40 25.80 -20.48
N LYS A 365 2.42 24.67 -21.16
CA LYS A 365 2.01 24.56 -22.55
C LYS A 365 0.76 23.68 -22.62
N GLY A 366 -0.28 24.19 -23.27
CA GLY A 366 -1.38 23.34 -23.71
C GLY A 366 -0.87 22.28 -24.69
N ALA A 367 -1.58 21.16 -24.80
CA ALA A 367 -1.27 20.15 -25.80
C ALA A 367 -1.29 20.75 -27.21
N GLU A 368 -0.44 20.24 -28.10
CA GLU A 368 -0.45 20.65 -29.51
C GLU A 368 -1.84 20.40 -30.10
N ILE A 369 -2.41 21.43 -30.72
CA ILE A 369 -3.72 21.34 -31.36
C ILE A 369 -3.60 20.31 -32.49
N PRO A 370 -4.40 19.22 -32.49
CA PRO A 370 -4.35 18.21 -33.54
C PRO A 370 -4.49 18.85 -34.93
N LYS A 371 -3.80 18.30 -35.94
CA LYS A 371 -3.83 18.84 -37.32
C LYS A 371 -5.25 19.06 -37.86
N ASP A 372 -6.18 18.19 -37.48
CA ASP A 372 -7.59 18.28 -37.86
C ASP A 372 -8.30 19.52 -37.29
N MET A 373 -7.86 20.00 -36.12
CA MET A 373 -8.39 21.17 -35.41
C MET A 373 -7.71 22.50 -35.82
N LEU A 374 -6.65 22.45 -36.63
CA LEU A 374 -5.99 23.64 -37.19
C LEU A 374 -6.76 24.25 -38.37
N ASN A 375 -7.72 23.53 -38.95
CA ASN A 375 -8.52 24.00 -40.07
C ASN A 375 -9.74 24.81 -39.60
N ARG A 376 -9.51 26.04 -39.12
CA ARG A 376 -10.54 26.96 -38.59
C ARG A 376 -11.30 27.75 -39.68
N LYS A 377 -11.68 27.12 -40.78
CA LYS A 377 -12.45 27.79 -41.83
C LYS A 377 -13.94 27.62 -41.61
N VAL A 378 -14.47 28.55 -40.82
CA VAL A 378 -15.89 28.92 -40.65
C VAL A 378 -16.74 27.88 -39.91
N GLU A 379 -17.03 28.20 -38.65
CA GLU A 379 -18.07 27.57 -37.83
C GLU A 379 -19.32 28.46 -37.92
N ILE A 380 -20.45 27.90 -38.33
CA ILE A 380 -21.75 28.59 -38.33
C ILE A 380 -22.71 27.77 -37.49
N THR A 381 -23.22 28.38 -36.43
CA THR A 381 -24.25 27.82 -35.56
C THR A 381 -25.61 28.32 -36.04
N GLY A 382 -26.59 27.42 -36.16
CA GLY A 382 -27.91 27.78 -36.65
C GLY A 382 -29.02 26.83 -36.18
N PRO A 383 -30.29 27.25 -36.33
CA PRO A 383 -31.45 26.46 -35.94
C PRO A 383 -31.55 25.15 -36.74
N THR A 384 -32.24 24.17 -36.16
CA THR A 384 -32.31 22.78 -36.65
C THR A 384 -33.40 22.55 -37.72
N ASP A 385 -33.96 23.60 -38.31
CA ASP A 385 -34.98 23.41 -39.34
C ASP A 385 -34.39 22.75 -40.60
N ARG A 386 -35.19 21.89 -41.24
CA ARG A 386 -34.73 21.07 -42.36
C ARG A 386 -34.14 21.90 -43.50
N LYS A 387 -34.67 23.09 -43.75
CA LYS A 387 -34.23 23.94 -44.86
C LYS A 387 -32.87 24.58 -44.56
N MET A 388 -32.65 25.01 -43.31
CA MET A 388 -31.34 25.51 -42.85
C MET A 388 -30.27 24.43 -42.86
N VAL A 389 -30.58 23.21 -42.42
CA VAL A 389 -29.63 22.09 -42.47
C VAL A 389 -29.25 21.76 -43.91
N ILE A 390 -30.20 21.75 -44.84
CA ILE A 390 -29.93 21.54 -46.27
C ILE A 390 -29.06 22.68 -46.84
N ASN A 391 -29.35 23.93 -46.50
CA ASN A 391 -28.54 25.08 -46.95
C ASN A 391 -27.12 25.01 -46.38
N ALA A 392 -26.96 24.59 -45.13
CA ALA A 392 -25.67 24.40 -44.49
C ALA A 392 -24.84 23.34 -45.23
N PHE A 393 -25.43 22.19 -45.57
CA PHE A 393 -24.75 21.17 -46.37
C PHE A 393 -24.32 21.66 -47.76
N ASN A 394 -25.11 22.55 -48.37
CA ASN A 394 -24.81 23.12 -49.69
C ASN A 394 -23.87 24.34 -49.65
N SER A 395 -23.58 24.89 -48.48
CA SER A 395 -22.80 26.13 -48.33
C SER A 395 -21.30 25.97 -48.61
N GLY A 396 -20.80 24.74 -48.65
CA GLY A 396 -19.36 24.45 -48.71
C GLY A 396 -18.64 24.58 -47.37
N ALA A 397 -19.36 24.85 -46.27
CA ALA A 397 -18.80 24.80 -44.93
C ALA A 397 -18.34 23.37 -44.58
N LYS A 398 -17.20 23.25 -43.90
CA LYS A 398 -16.61 21.96 -43.51
C LYS A 398 -17.30 21.37 -42.27
N VAL A 399 -17.89 22.21 -41.43
CA VAL A 399 -18.57 21.84 -40.17
C VAL A 399 -19.81 22.73 -40.04
N PHE A 400 -20.94 22.14 -39.64
CA PHE A 400 -22.16 22.85 -39.22
C PHE A 400 -22.61 22.25 -37.89
N MET A 401 -22.83 23.10 -36.89
CA MET A 401 -23.33 22.69 -35.58
C MET A 401 -24.79 23.13 -35.47
N ALA A 402 -25.67 22.15 -35.33
CA ALA A 402 -27.09 22.41 -35.15
C ALA A 402 -27.37 22.62 -33.64
N ASP A 403 -27.93 23.77 -33.29
CA ASP A 403 -28.26 24.10 -31.91
C ASP A 403 -29.62 23.50 -31.51
N PHE A 404 -29.59 22.64 -30.50
CA PHE A 404 -30.76 21.95 -29.96
C PHE A 404 -31.19 22.46 -28.58
N GLU A 405 -30.53 23.48 -28.02
CA GLU A 405 -30.79 23.94 -26.64
C GLU A 405 -32.23 24.47 -26.43
N GLY A 406 -33.00 24.70 -27.50
CA GLY A 406 -34.41 25.10 -27.46
C GLY A 406 -35.46 24.04 -27.82
N ASN A 407 -35.10 22.81 -28.20
CA ASN A 407 -36.05 21.81 -28.72
C ASN A 407 -36.41 20.73 -27.69
N LYS A 408 -37.71 20.63 -27.34
CA LYS A 408 -38.27 19.76 -26.28
C LYS A 408 -38.20 18.25 -26.52
N ASN A 409 -37.55 17.77 -27.59
CA ASN A 409 -37.42 16.34 -27.91
C ASN A 409 -35.97 16.05 -28.32
N VAL A 410 -35.14 15.67 -27.35
CA VAL A 410 -33.72 15.36 -27.57
C VAL A 410 -33.55 13.89 -27.93
N LEU A 411 -33.06 13.61 -29.12
CA LEU A 411 -32.33 12.39 -29.45
C LEU A 411 -30.92 12.81 -29.88
N ILE A 412 -29.92 12.58 -29.02
CA ILE A 412 -28.52 12.87 -29.33
C ILE A 412 -28.00 11.73 -30.22
N ILE A 413 -27.68 12.02 -31.48
CA ILE A 413 -26.90 11.13 -32.35
C ILE A 413 -25.59 11.84 -32.66
N PHE A 414 -24.48 11.34 -32.12
CA PHE A 414 -23.15 11.69 -32.61
C PHE A 414 -22.88 10.88 -33.88
N ASN A 415 -22.95 11.53 -35.04
CA ASN A 415 -22.42 10.97 -36.27
C ASN A 415 -21.41 11.96 -36.84
N VAL A 416 -20.12 11.73 -36.56
CA VAL A 416 -19.02 12.35 -37.29
C VAL A 416 -18.98 11.70 -38.67
N ILE A 417 -19.80 12.22 -39.61
CA ILE A 417 -19.81 11.72 -40.99
C ILE A 417 -18.65 12.37 -41.73
N LYS A 418 -17.62 11.58 -42.00
CA LYS A 418 -16.50 11.94 -42.88
C LYS A 418 -17.03 12.02 -44.32
N ILE A 419 -17.12 13.23 -44.88
CA ILE A 419 -17.48 13.44 -46.29
C ILE A 419 -16.27 13.00 -47.14
N PRO A 420 -16.40 11.99 -48.04
CA PRO A 420 -15.32 11.66 -48.96
C PRO A 420 -15.25 12.76 -50.02
N THR A 421 -14.11 13.45 -50.09
CA THR A 421 -13.82 14.36 -51.19
C THR A 421 -13.47 13.54 -52.42
N HIS A 422 -14.43 13.30 -53.30
CA HIS A 422 -14.15 13.05 -54.71
C HIS A 422 -14.12 14.38 -55.46
N ARG A 423 -12.89 14.89 -55.67
CA ARG A 423 -12.43 15.53 -56.90
C ARG A 423 -10.92 15.70 -56.85
#